data_AF-A0A1V6RUQ8-F1
#
_entry.id   AF-A0A1V6RUQ8-F1
#
_cell.length_a   1.000
_cell.length_b   1.000
_cell.length_c   1.000
_cell.angle_alpha   90.00
_cell.angle_beta   90.00
_cell.angle_gamma   90.00
#
_symmetry.space_group_name_H-M   'P 1'
#
loop_
_entity.id
_entity.type
_entity.pdbx_description
1 polymer ?
#
loop_
_entity_poly.entity_id
_entity_poly.type
_entity_poly.pdbx_seq_one_letter_code
_entity_poly.pdbx_strand_id
1 'polypeptide(L)'
;MKPRLAYDDQAWERGTIVYRRWYKYLEEDEDPFNAVGRFLATHFYPREWREFDIFALGGFNVCFRIVFTDDTTAIIRFPFPGIIMFPEEKVLNEVRVMQFILEKTQESHQIPIPVPSISR
;
A
#
# COMPACT_ATOMS: atom_id res chain seq x y z
N MET A 1 -20.44 -23.68 -21.71
CA MET A 1 -19.99 -24.26 -20.42
C MET A 1 -20.80 -23.63 -19.31
N LYS A 2 -21.31 -24.40 -18.33
CA LYS A 2 -21.87 -23.80 -17.11
C LYS A 2 -20.71 -23.24 -16.27
N PRO A 3 -20.77 -21.98 -15.80
CA PRO A 3 -19.75 -21.44 -14.91
C PRO A 3 -19.68 -22.32 -13.67
N ARG A 4 -18.47 -22.81 -13.34
CA ARG A 4 -18.27 -23.73 -12.20
C ARG A 4 -18.46 -23.02 -10.86
N LEU A 5 -18.35 -21.69 -10.84
CA LEU A 5 -18.41 -20.84 -9.64
C LEU A 5 -19.14 -19.53 -9.98
N ALA A 6 -20.42 -19.61 -10.35
CA ALA A 6 -21.18 -18.46 -10.83
C ALA A 6 -21.17 -17.24 -9.87
N TYR A 7 -21.06 -17.49 -8.55
CA TYR A 7 -20.93 -16.43 -7.55
C TYR A 7 -19.53 -15.82 -7.51
N ASP A 8 -18.48 -16.63 -7.66
CA ASP A 8 -17.09 -16.14 -7.67
C ASP A 8 -16.83 -15.35 -8.96
N ASP A 9 -17.37 -15.80 -10.09
CA ASP A 9 -17.30 -15.07 -11.36
C ASP A 9 -17.97 -13.70 -11.25
N GLN A 10 -19.16 -13.63 -10.62
CA GLN A 10 -19.84 -12.35 -10.36
C GLN A 10 -19.08 -11.46 -9.36
N ALA A 11 -18.51 -12.05 -8.30
CA ALA A 11 -17.70 -11.31 -7.33
C ALA A 11 -16.44 -10.73 -7.99
N TRP A 12 -15.78 -11.53 -8.82
CA TRP A 12 -14.61 -11.13 -9.60
C TRP A 12 -14.94 -10.00 -10.58
N GLU A 13 -16.05 -10.10 -11.31
CA GLU A 13 -16.50 -9.07 -12.24
C GLU A 13 -16.78 -7.76 -11.51
N ARG A 14 -17.53 -7.81 -10.40
CA ARG A 14 -17.79 -6.63 -9.56
C ARG A 14 -16.51 -6.02 -9.00
N GLY A 15 -15.61 -6.85 -8.48
CA GLY A 15 -14.30 -6.43 -7.99
C GLY A 15 -13.48 -5.72 -9.06
N THR A 16 -13.45 -6.30 -10.27
CA THR A 16 -12.77 -5.74 -11.44
C THR A 16 -13.35 -4.38 -11.82
N ILE A 17 -14.67 -4.19 -11.75
CA ILE A 17 -15.31 -2.90 -12.01
C ILE A 17 -14.84 -1.85 -10.98
N VAL A 18 -14.80 -2.20 -9.69
CA VAL A 18 -14.31 -1.30 -8.63
C VAL A 18 -12.85 -0.91 -8.88
N TYR A 19 -11.98 -1.91 -9.11
CA TYR A 19 -10.57 -1.68 -9.38
C TYR A 19 -10.36 -0.76 -10.60
N ARG A 20 -11.02 -1.05 -11.72
CA ARG A 20 -10.89 -0.25 -12.96
C ARG A 20 -11.37 1.18 -12.76
N ARG A 21 -12.47 1.40 -12.03
CA ARG A 21 -12.97 2.74 -11.73
C ARG A 21 -12.01 3.52 -10.85
N TRP A 22 -11.48 2.87 -9.81
CA TRP A 22 -10.48 3.47 -8.93
C TRP A 22 -9.21 3.82 -9.69
N TYR A 23 -8.72 2.92 -10.54
CA TYR A 23 -7.53 3.17 -11.35
C TYR A 23 -7.75 4.34 -12.34
N LYS A 24 -8.90 4.36 -13.02
CA LYS A 24 -9.28 5.48 -13.91
C LYS A 24 -9.37 6.81 -13.17
N TYR A 25 -9.90 6.82 -11.95
CA TYR A 25 -9.92 8.03 -11.12
C TYR A 25 -8.50 8.56 -10.84
N LEU A 26 -7.53 7.67 -10.60
CA LEU A 26 -6.13 8.05 -10.43
C LEU A 26 -5.45 8.53 -11.73
N GLU A 27 -6.00 8.21 -12.90
CA GLU A 27 -5.49 8.71 -14.19
C GLU A 27 -6.13 10.04 -14.61
N GLU A 28 -7.40 10.26 -14.24
CA GLU A 28 -8.20 11.42 -14.69
C GLU A 28 -8.03 12.66 -13.81
N ASP A 29 -7.62 12.49 -12.55
CA ASP A 29 -7.25 13.60 -11.69
C ASP A 29 -5.93 14.22 -12.22
N GLU A 30 -5.86 15.54 -12.32
CA GLU A 30 -4.64 16.23 -12.77
C GLU A 30 -3.52 16.09 -11.73
N ASP A 31 -3.87 15.84 -10.46
CA ASP A 31 -2.93 15.72 -9.37
C ASP A 31 -3.43 14.82 -8.20
N PRO A 32 -3.84 13.56 -8.49
CA PRO A 32 -4.38 12.63 -7.49
C PRO A 32 -3.32 12.27 -6.48
N PHE A 33 -2.08 12.21 -6.95
CA PHE A 33 -0.93 11.83 -6.16
C PHE A 33 -0.62 12.93 -5.14
N ASN A 34 -0.60 14.22 -5.49
CA ASN A 34 -0.50 15.22 -4.42
C ASN A 34 -1.77 15.31 -3.57
N ALA A 35 -2.97 14.97 -4.05
CA ALA A 35 -4.15 14.94 -3.18
C ALA A 35 -4.00 13.88 -2.08
N VAL A 36 -3.56 12.68 -2.46
CA VAL A 36 -3.23 11.59 -1.53
C VAL A 36 -2.04 11.98 -0.64
N GLY A 37 -1.00 12.57 -1.21
CA GLY A 37 0.17 13.09 -0.47
C GLY A 37 -0.20 14.13 0.57
N ARG A 38 -1.01 15.13 0.20
CA ARG A 38 -1.56 16.16 1.11
C ARG A 38 -2.39 15.53 2.21
N PHE A 39 -3.27 14.58 1.88
CA PHE A 39 -4.07 13.89 2.89
C PHE A 39 -3.20 13.13 3.89
N LEU A 40 -2.21 12.37 3.40
CA LEU A 40 -1.33 11.55 4.23
C LEU A 40 -0.38 12.40 5.08
N ALA A 41 0.21 13.44 4.49
CA ALA A 41 1.00 14.42 5.22
C ALA A 41 0.14 15.10 6.29
N THR A 42 -1.10 15.51 5.98
CA THR A 42 -1.95 16.19 6.97
C THR A 42 -2.37 15.29 8.13
N HIS A 43 -2.74 14.03 7.85
CA HIS A 43 -3.41 13.19 8.84
C HIS A 43 -2.50 12.17 9.54
N PHE A 44 -1.47 11.67 8.87
CA PHE A 44 -0.66 10.56 9.39
C PHE A 44 0.78 10.97 9.70
N TYR A 45 1.32 11.93 8.94
CA TYR A 45 2.68 12.44 9.14
C TYR A 45 2.76 13.95 8.89
N PRO A 46 2.30 14.78 9.85
CA PRO A 46 2.23 16.25 9.71
C PRO A 46 3.63 16.86 9.62
N ARG A 47 4.20 16.78 8.41
CA ARG A 47 5.54 17.23 8.05
C ARG A 47 5.50 17.81 6.64
N GLU A 48 6.37 18.78 6.42
CA GLU A 48 6.62 19.37 5.10
C GLU A 48 7.24 18.33 4.17
N TRP A 49 6.75 18.27 2.93
CA TRP A 49 7.18 17.33 1.92
C TRP A 49 7.45 18.03 0.60
N ARG A 50 8.37 17.46 -0.19
CA ARG A 50 8.82 18.05 -1.46
C ARG A 50 8.37 17.27 -2.69
N GLU A 51 8.25 15.96 -2.58
CA GLU A 51 7.94 15.08 -3.70
C GLU A 51 6.94 14.02 -3.27
N PHE A 52 6.02 13.71 -4.18
CA PHE A 52 5.10 12.59 -4.05
C PHE A 52 4.90 11.94 -5.42
N ASP A 53 5.13 10.63 -5.52
CA ASP A 53 5.00 9.88 -6.77
C ASP A 53 4.55 8.42 -6.58
N ILE A 54 4.16 7.77 -7.69
CA ILE A 54 4.02 6.31 -7.71
C ILE A 54 5.42 5.71 -7.71
N PHE A 55 5.72 4.97 -6.65
CA PHE A 55 6.98 4.25 -6.54
C PHE A 55 6.95 2.92 -7.28
N ALA A 56 5.89 2.14 -7.07
CA ALA A 56 5.76 0.81 -7.66
C ALA A 56 4.31 0.32 -7.69
N LEU A 57 4.00 -0.49 -8.70
CA LEU A 57 2.81 -1.35 -8.72
C LEU A 57 3.24 -2.77 -8.35
N GLY A 58 2.79 -3.23 -7.18
CA GLY A 58 2.99 -4.61 -6.74
C GLY A 58 1.85 -5.51 -7.22
N GLY A 59 1.95 -6.81 -6.92
CA GLY A 59 0.87 -7.76 -7.23
C GLY A 59 -0.39 -7.60 -6.37
N PHE A 60 -0.29 -6.90 -5.24
CA PHE A 60 -1.40 -6.71 -4.30
C PHE A 60 -1.69 -5.25 -3.93
N ASN A 61 -0.72 -4.35 -4.13
CA ASN A 61 -0.79 -2.96 -3.69
C ASN A 61 -0.24 -2.01 -4.75
N VAL A 62 -0.73 -0.77 -4.74
CA VAL A 62 0.04 0.38 -5.22
C VAL A 62 0.92 0.92 -4.09
N CYS A 63 2.16 1.28 -4.42
CA CYS A 63 3.09 1.92 -3.51
C CYS A 63 3.32 3.36 -3.97
N PHE A 64 2.99 4.31 -3.11
CA PHE A 64 3.37 5.70 -3.24
C PHE A 64 4.63 5.98 -2.45
N ARG A 65 5.46 6.90 -2.95
CA ARG A 65 6.61 7.41 -2.22
C ARG A 65 6.39 8.88 -1.93
N ILE A 66 6.67 9.26 -0.69
CA ILE A 66 6.72 10.65 -0.25
C ILE A 66 8.14 10.94 0.23
N VAL A 67 8.70 12.05 -0.25
CA VAL A 67 10.00 12.55 0.21
C VAL A 67 9.77 13.84 1.00
N PHE A 68 10.15 13.81 2.26
CA PHE A 68 10.04 14.94 3.17
C PHE A 68 11.18 15.94 2.95
N THR A 69 11.02 17.16 3.45
CA THR A 69 12.05 18.22 3.31
C THR A 69 13.33 17.92 4.08
N ASP A 70 13.29 16.99 5.04
CA ASP A 70 14.44 16.50 5.82
C ASP A 70 15.17 15.32 5.16
N ASP A 71 14.92 15.08 3.86
CA ASP A 71 15.40 13.94 3.07
C ASP A 71 14.96 12.56 3.58
N THR A 72 14.06 12.50 4.58
CA THR A 72 13.44 11.22 4.96
C THR A 72 12.41 10.82 3.92
N THR A 73 12.25 9.51 3.73
CA THR A 73 11.32 8.95 2.74
C THR A 73 10.35 8.01 3.44
N ALA A 74 9.07 8.10 3.11
CA ALA A 74 8.09 7.09 3.49
C ALA A 74 7.46 6.45 2.24
N ILE A 75 7.12 5.17 2.37
CA ILE A 75 6.40 4.41 1.35
C ILE A 75 5.02 4.10 1.89
N ILE A 76 3.99 4.49 1.15
CA ILE A 76 2.60 4.29 1.54
C ILE A 76 2.00 3.28 0.59
N ARG A 77 1.37 2.25 1.15
CA ARG A 77 0.92 1.09 0.38
C ARG A 77 -0.58 0.94 0.53
N PHE A 78 -1.30 1.00 -0.58
CA PHE A 78 -2.73 0.75 -0.61
C PHE A 78 -3.01 -0.57 -1.34
N PRO A 79 -3.70 -1.52 -0.69
CA PRO A 79 -4.21 -2.70 -1.38
C PRO A 79 -5.16 -2.31 -2.51
N PHE A 80 -5.13 -3.06 -3.61
CA PHE A 80 -6.04 -2.80 -4.71
C PHE A 80 -7.50 -3.05 -4.28
N PRO A 81 -8.40 -2.07 -4.47
CA PRO A 81 -9.78 -2.23 -4.05
C PRO A 81 -10.52 -3.23 -4.94
N GLY A 82 -11.37 -4.06 -4.33
CA GLY A 82 -12.29 -4.95 -5.03
C GLY A 82 -11.67 -6.23 -5.61
N ILE A 83 -10.38 -6.27 -5.92
CA ILE A 83 -9.72 -7.44 -6.52
C ILE A 83 -8.80 -8.22 -5.56
N ILE A 84 -8.57 -7.70 -4.35
CA ILE A 84 -7.76 -8.35 -3.33
C ILE A 84 -8.66 -8.97 -2.27
N MET A 85 -8.53 -10.28 -2.09
CA MET A 85 -9.17 -10.99 -0.99
C MET A 85 -8.37 -10.80 0.31
N PHE A 86 -9.07 -10.55 1.41
CA PHE A 86 -8.53 -10.39 2.75
C PHE A 86 -7.38 -9.36 2.84
N PRO A 87 -7.57 -8.12 2.35
CA PRO A 87 -6.51 -7.11 2.33
C PRO A 87 -6.00 -6.80 3.76
N GLU A 88 -6.87 -6.77 4.76
CA GLU A 88 -6.50 -6.51 6.15
C GLU A 88 -5.59 -7.62 6.72
N GLU A 89 -5.94 -8.88 6.45
CA GLU A 89 -5.15 -10.03 6.90
C GLU A 89 -3.77 -10.04 6.22
N LYS A 90 -3.72 -9.78 4.91
CA LYS A 90 -2.46 -9.67 4.16
C LYS A 90 -1.55 -8.59 4.73
N VAL A 91 -2.09 -7.40 4.97
CA VAL A 91 -1.33 -6.29 5.57
C VAL A 91 -0.88 -6.66 6.98
N LEU A 92 -1.74 -7.27 7.80
CA LEU A 92 -1.39 -7.66 9.16
C LEU A 92 -0.29 -8.73 9.20
N ASN A 93 -0.31 -9.68 8.26
CA ASN A 93 0.73 -10.69 8.15
C ASN A 93 2.07 -10.07 7.72
N GLU A 94 2.06 -9.11 6.81
CA GLU A 94 3.26 -8.35 6.43
C GLU A 94 3.87 -7.61 7.63
N VAL A 95 3.05 -6.89 8.41
CA VAL A 95 3.50 -6.20 9.63
C VAL A 95 4.12 -7.17 10.63
N ARG A 96 3.47 -8.31 10.89
CA ARG A 96 3.96 -9.32 11.83
C ARG A 96 5.29 -9.93 11.41
N VAL A 97 5.50 -10.16 10.12
CA VAL A 97 6.76 -10.68 9.61
C VAL A 97 7.87 -9.66 9.79
N MET A 98 7.63 -8.37 9.50
CA MET A 98 8.62 -7.32 9.75
C MET A 98 8.99 -7.20 11.23
N GLN A 99 7.99 -7.24 12.12
CA GLN A 99 8.22 -7.25 13.57
C GLN A 99 9.04 -8.47 14.01
N PHE A 100 8.68 -9.67 13.53
CA PHE A 100 9.41 -10.89 13.82
C PHE A 100 10.88 -10.82 13.37
N ILE A 101 11.14 -10.33 12.15
CA ILE A 101 12.52 -10.17 11.63
C ILE A 101 13.29 -9.19 12.52
N LEU A 102 12.69 -8.06 12.90
CA LEU A 102 13.31 -7.10 13.78
C LEU A 102 13.67 -7.74 15.12
N GLU A 103 12.71 -8.38 15.79
CA GLU A 103 12.93 -9.01 17.10
C GLU A 103 14.04 -10.07 17.06
N LYS A 104 14.09 -10.90 16.01
CA LYS A 104 15.07 -11.98 15.90
C LYS A 104 16.47 -11.52 15.53
N THR A 105 16.59 -10.48 14.71
CA THR A 105 17.89 -10.03 14.20
C THR A 105 18.55 -8.96 15.07
N GLN A 106 17.83 -8.41 16.05
CA GLN A 106 18.37 -7.48 17.04
C GLN A 106 19.02 -8.18 18.24
N GLU A 107 18.97 -9.51 18.33
CA GLU A 107 19.68 -10.28 19.37
C GLU A 107 21.21 -10.16 19.20
N SER A 108 21.93 -9.94 20.32
CA SER A 108 23.33 -9.44 20.43
C SER A 108 24.45 -10.23 19.70
N HIS A 109 24.13 -11.32 19.00
CA HIS A 109 25.09 -12.14 18.24
C HIS A 109 24.70 -12.30 16.75
N GLN A 110 23.69 -11.56 16.26
CA GLN A 110 23.23 -11.63 14.87
C GLN A 110 23.48 -10.30 14.15
N ILE A 111 23.60 -10.34 12.82
CA ILE A 111 23.71 -9.14 11.99
C ILE A 111 22.31 -8.50 11.92
N PRO A 112 22.14 -7.23 12.33
CA PRO A 112 20.85 -6.57 12.29
C PRO A 112 20.33 -6.46 10.86
N ILE A 113 19.10 -6.91 10.63
CA ILE A 113 18.42 -6.71 9.35
C ILE A 113 17.52 -5.48 9.50
N PRO A 114 17.76 -4.41 8.72
CA PRO A 114 16.87 -3.25 8.75
C PRO A 114 15.51 -3.65 8.17
N VAL A 115 14.44 -3.37 8.92
CA VAL A 115 13.06 -3.45 8.44
C VAL A 115 12.45 -2.06 8.45
N PRO A 116 11.47 -1.78 7.56
CA PRO A 116 10.74 -0.52 7.59
C PRO A 116 10.07 -0.29 8.96
N SER A 117 10.09 0.94 9.44
CA SER A 117 9.22 1.35 10.55
C SER A 117 7.80 1.46 10.02
N ILE A 118 6.85 0.82 10.70
CA ILE A 118 5.46 0.71 10.27
C ILE A 118 4.59 1.60 11.16
N SER A 119 3.87 2.53 10.55
CA SER A 119 2.71 3.17 11.17
C SER A 119 1.43 2.64 10.53
N ARG A 120 0.35 2.62 11.32
CA ARG A 120 -1.01 2.33 10.89
C ARG A 120 -1.90 3.50 11.24
#